data_AF-X0Y7Q6-F1
#
_entry.id   AF-X0Y7Q6-F1
#
_cell.length_a   1.000
_cell.length_b   1.000
_cell.length_c   1.000
_cell.angle_alpha   90.00
_cell.angle_beta   90.00
_cell.angle_gamma   90.00
#
_symmetry.space_group_name_H-M   'P 1'
#
loop_
_entity.id
_entity.type
_entity.pdbx_description
1 polymer ?
#
loop_
_entity_poly.entity_id
_entity_poly.type
_entity_poly.pdbx_seq_one_letter_code
_entity_poly.pdbx_strand_id
1 'polypeptide(L)'
;MLLLKILAKQGIIAESRDYKVLMKLDGGEMREVILYPGEDGYWVVECPSLPGCVSQGKTKKEAIKNIKEAISCYIHALEEDNLPVPKEKFEVSVVVI
;
A
#
# COMPACT_ATOMS: atom_id res chain seq x y z
N MET A 1 9.26 -18.14 -20.06
CA MET A 1 9.06 -19.05 -18.91
C MET A 1 10.31 -19.27 -18.02
N LEU A 2 11.51 -18.80 -18.41
CA LEU A 2 12.72 -18.91 -17.58
C LEU A 2 13.09 -17.63 -16.80
N LEU A 3 12.66 -16.44 -17.25
CA LEU A 3 12.97 -15.18 -16.57
C LEU A 3 12.18 -14.94 -15.26
N LEU A 4 10.99 -15.53 -15.11
CA LEU A 4 10.15 -15.33 -13.91
C LEU A 4 10.75 -15.95 -12.63
N LYS A 5 11.56 -17.01 -12.74
CA LYS A 5 12.05 -17.77 -11.58
C LYS A 5 13.30 -17.17 -10.93
N ILE A 6 14.04 -16.30 -11.62
CA ILE A 6 15.26 -15.70 -11.09
C ILE A 6 14.92 -14.59 -10.07
N LEU A 7 13.86 -13.81 -10.34
CA LEU A 7 13.47 -12.65 -9.54
C LEU A 7 12.82 -13.03 -8.18
N ALA A 8 12.16 -14.20 -8.11
CA ALA A 8 11.58 -14.70 -6.85
C ALA A 8 12.63 -15.04 -5.78
N LYS A 9 13.87 -15.40 -6.17
CA LYS A 9 14.98 -15.66 -5.22
C LYS A 9 15.59 -14.38 -4.65
N GLN A 10 15.27 -13.21 -5.21
CA GLN A 10 15.74 -11.91 -4.75
C GLN A 10 14.65 -11.11 -4.01
N GLY A 11 13.47 -11.72 -3.79
CA GLY A 11 12.39 -11.11 -3.01
C GLY A 11 11.68 -9.95 -3.72
N ILE A 12 11.83 -9.82 -5.04
CA ILE A 12 11.21 -8.74 -5.82
C ILE A 12 10.15 -9.35 -6.74
N ILE A 13 8.88 -9.03 -6.45
CA ILE A 13 7.74 -9.21 -7.36
C ILE A 13 7.31 -7.82 -7.84
N ALA A 14 7.12 -7.68 -9.15
CA ALA A 14 6.62 -6.54 -9.93
C ALA A 14 7.66 -5.53 -10.47
N GLU A 15 7.93 -5.64 -11.78
CA GLU A 15 8.27 -4.51 -12.66
C GLU A 15 6.98 -4.02 -13.35
N SER A 16 6.22 -3.18 -12.67
CA SER A 16 5.30 -2.22 -13.27
C SER A 16 5.54 -0.90 -12.53
N ARG A 17 5.19 0.26 -13.11
CA ARG A 17 5.54 1.60 -12.58
C ARG A 17 5.04 1.89 -11.15
N ASP A 18 4.24 0.99 -10.60
CA ASP A 18 3.62 1.07 -9.30
C ASP A 18 4.14 -0.08 -8.41
N TYR A 19 4.67 0.25 -7.24
CA TYR A 19 5.19 -0.67 -6.24
C TYR A 19 4.09 -0.99 -5.24
N LYS A 20 3.65 -2.25 -5.21
CA LYS A 20 2.77 -2.76 -4.16
C LYS A 20 3.59 -3.08 -2.92
N VAL A 21 3.23 -2.49 -1.78
CA VAL A 21 3.96 -2.62 -0.51
C VAL A 21 3.00 -3.08 0.57
N LEU A 22 3.36 -4.16 1.27
CA LEU A 22 2.70 -4.57 2.50
C LEU A 22 3.35 -3.84 3.66
N MET A 23 2.56 -3.06 4.39
CA MET A 23 3.04 -2.34 5.58
C MET A 23 2.38 -2.87 6.86
N LYS A 24 3.15 -2.82 7.95
CA LYS A 24 2.66 -3.09 9.30
C LYS A 24 2.28 -1.79 9.99
N LEU A 25 1.06 -1.71 10.49
CA LEU A 25 0.56 -0.61 11.31
C LEU A 25 0.87 -0.84 12.80
N ASP A 26 0.77 0.22 13.60
CA ASP A 26 1.13 0.17 15.02
C ASP A 26 0.19 -0.72 15.85
N GLY A 27 -1.06 -0.91 15.39
CA GLY A 27 -2.02 -1.88 15.95
C GLY A 27 -1.77 -3.35 15.57
N GLY A 28 -0.69 -3.64 14.84
CA GLY A 28 -0.34 -4.99 14.39
C GLY A 28 -1.06 -5.44 13.11
N GLU A 29 -2.00 -4.66 12.60
CA GLU A 29 -2.67 -4.90 11.32
C GLU A 29 -1.73 -4.68 10.14
N MET A 30 -1.89 -5.50 9.10
CA MET A 30 -1.15 -5.38 7.84
C MET A 30 -2.09 -4.80 6.78
N ARG A 31 -1.63 -3.78 6.07
CA ARG A 31 -2.36 -3.20 4.94
C ARG A 31 -1.50 -3.11 3.70
N GLU A 32 -2.12 -3.33 2.55
CA GLU A 32 -1.50 -3.11 1.27
C GLU A 32 -1.60 -1.64 0.88
N VAL A 33 -0.53 -1.10 0.32
CA VAL A 33 -0.54 0.19 -0.36
C VAL A 33 0.11 0.08 -1.73
N ILE A 34 -0.32 0.97 -2.61
CA ILE A 34 0.21 1.10 -3.96
C ILE A 34 0.99 2.42 -4.00
N LEU A 35 2.27 2.35 -4.36
CA LEU A 35 3.17 3.48 -4.43
C LEU A 35 3.60 3.72 -5.88
N TYR A 36 3.36 4.91 -6.42
CA TYR A 36 3.65 5.24 -7.81
C TYR A 36 4.26 6.65 -7.94
N PRO A 37 5.00 6.93 -9.02
CA PRO A 37 5.52 8.28 -9.28
C PRO A 37 4.36 9.24 -9.58
N GLY A 38 4.33 10.37 -8.88
CA GLY A 38 3.43 11.49 -9.15
C GLY A 38 4.10 12.58 -9.99
N GLU A 39 3.48 13.76 -10.01
CA GLU A 39 3.99 14.95 -10.68
C GLU A 39 5.16 15.58 -9.90
N ASP A 40 5.98 16.39 -10.60
CA ASP A 40 7.09 17.18 -10.00
C ASP A 40 8.09 16.37 -9.15
N GLY A 41 8.25 15.08 -9.45
CA GLY A 41 9.16 14.19 -8.73
C GLY A 41 8.65 13.73 -7.37
N TYR A 42 7.37 13.94 -7.06
CA TYR A 42 6.73 13.35 -5.89
C TYR A 42 6.45 11.86 -6.09
N TRP A 43 6.33 11.17 -4.97
CA TRP A 43 5.80 9.83 -4.87
C TRP A 43 4.42 9.91 -4.26
N VAL A 44 3.44 9.28 -4.90
CA VAL A 44 2.07 9.16 -4.42
C VAL A 44 1.88 7.74 -3.90
N VAL A 45 1.12 7.61 -2.83
CA VAL A 45 0.80 6.34 -2.21
C VAL A 45 -0.65 6.32 -1.79
N GLU A 46 -1.32 5.19 -2.01
CA GLU A 46 -2.72 5.02 -1.65
C GLU A 46 -2.97 3.66 -1.03
N CYS A 47 -3.99 3.57 -0.18
CA CYS A 47 -4.42 2.33 0.45
C CYS A 47 -5.74 1.86 -0.18
N PRO A 48 -5.74 0.85 -1.06
CA PRO A 48 -6.96 0.39 -1.74
C PRO A 48 -8.05 -0.10 -0.78
N SER A 49 -7.67 -0.64 0.37
CA SER A 49 -8.62 -1.10 1.39
C SER A 49 -9.29 0.04 2.16
N LEU A 50 -8.76 1.26 2.08
CA LEU A 50 -9.31 2.48 2.68
C LEU A 50 -9.54 3.54 1.58
N PRO A 51 -10.66 3.47 0.85
CA PRO A 51 -10.94 4.38 -0.26
C PRO A 51 -10.80 5.85 0.15
N GLY A 52 -10.02 6.62 -0.62
CA GLY A 52 -9.74 8.03 -0.34
C GLY A 52 -8.55 8.27 0.61
N CYS A 53 -7.96 7.21 1.19
CA CYS A 53 -6.72 7.33 1.95
C CYS A 53 -5.52 7.36 0.99
N VAL A 54 -5.13 8.58 0.62
CA VAL A 54 -4.01 8.88 -0.28
C VAL A 54 -3.04 9.82 0.43
N SER A 55 -1.75 9.63 0.18
CA SER A 55 -0.70 10.50 0.68
C SER A 55 0.42 10.64 -0.35
N GLN A 56 1.36 11.54 -0.08
CA GLN A 56 2.48 11.79 -0.98
C GLN A 56 3.73 12.25 -0.23
N GLY A 57 4.89 12.16 -0.88
CA GLY A 57 6.17 12.67 -0.35
C GLY A 57 7.18 12.86 -1.47
N LYS A 58 8.21 13.68 -1.25
CA LYS A 58 9.31 13.88 -2.22
C LYS A 58 10.16 12.63 -2.41
N THR A 59 10.08 11.70 -1.47
CA THR A 59 10.75 10.39 -1.53
C THR A 59 9.77 9.27 -1.24
N LYS A 60 10.08 8.06 -1.72
CA LYS A 60 9.32 6.84 -1.38
C LYS A 60 9.14 6.67 0.13
N LYS A 61 10.22 6.88 0.90
CA LYS A 61 10.22 6.72 2.35
C LYS A 61 9.30 7.74 3.04
N GLU A 62 9.31 8.98 2.56
CA GLU A 62 8.43 10.03 3.06
C GLU A 62 6.96 9.72 2.73
N ALA A 63 6.66 9.33 1.49
CA ALA A 63 5.31 8.93 1.09
C ALA A 63 4.79 7.79 1.97
N ILE A 64 5.60 6.72 2.17
CA ILE A 64 5.27 5.59 3.05
C ILE A 64 5.04 6.01 4.50
N LYS A 65 5.84 6.94 5.02
CA LYS A 65 5.65 7.49 6.38
C LYS A 65 4.31 8.23 6.47
N ASN A 66 4.03 9.10 5.50
CA ASN A 66 2.86 9.95 5.52
C ASN A 66 1.57 9.15 5.36
N ILE A 67 1.54 8.11 4.52
CA ILE A 67 0.37 7.23 4.42
C ILE A 67 0.15 6.41 5.68
N LYS A 68 1.22 6.02 6.40
CA LYS A 68 1.07 5.30 7.67
C LYS A 68 0.34 6.17 8.70
N GLU A 69 0.72 7.46 8.79
CA GLU A 69 0.03 8.43 9.64
C GLU A 69 -1.43 8.65 9.18
N ALA A 70 -1.65 8.80 7.88
CA ALA A 70 -2.99 8.99 7.31
C ALA A 70 -3.92 7.80 7.58
N ILE A 71 -3.42 6.56 7.45
CA ILE A 71 -4.18 5.34 7.75
C ILE A 71 -4.55 5.30 9.24
N SER A 72 -3.60 5.61 10.14
CA SER A 72 -3.88 5.65 11.58
C SER A 72 -4.93 6.70 11.92
N CYS A 73 -4.85 7.90 11.34
CA CYS A 73 -5.86 8.94 11.54
C CYS A 73 -7.23 8.52 10.98
N TYR A 74 -7.27 7.88 9.81
CA TYR A 74 -8.50 7.41 9.18
C TYR A 74 -9.21 6.38 10.07
N ILE A 75 -8.47 5.39 10.59
CA ILE A 75 -9.01 4.36 11.48
C ILE A 75 -9.52 5.01 12.78
N HIS A 76 -8.73 5.90 13.37
CA HIS A 76 -9.11 6.57 14.62
C HIS A 76 -10.40 7.40 14.47
N ALA A 77 -10.55 8.14 13.37
CA ALA A 77 -11.77 8.90 13.11
C ALA A 77 -13.01 7.99 12.99
N LEU A 78 -12.90 6.82 12.33
CA LEU A 78 -13.99 5.86 12.27
C LEU A 78 -14.33 5.28 13.64
N GLU A 79 -13.32 5.00 14.47
CA GLU A 79 -13.52 4.51 15.83
C GLU A 79 -14.23 5.55 16.72
N GLU A 80 -13.84 6.83 16.64
CA GLU A 80 -14.50 7.94 17.34
C GLU A 80 -15.98 8.07 16.94
N ASP A 81 -16.27 7.93 15.66
CA ASP A 81 -17.64 7.98 15.11
C ASP A 81 -18.43 6.67 15.29
N ASN A 82 -17.85 5.64 15.92
CA ASN A 82 -18.43 4.29 16.06
C ASN A 82 -18.83 3.65 14.71
N LEU A 83 -18.08 3.95 13.66
CA LEU A 83 -18.26 3.40 12.32
C LEU A 83 -17.38 2.15 12.11
N PRO A 84 -17.81 1.20 11.26
CA PRO A 84 -17.02 0.01 10.98
C PRO A 84 -15.78 0.34 10.15
N VAL A 85 -14.61 -0.11 10.62
CA VAL A 85 -13.35 0.00 9.89
C VAL A 85 -13.31 -1.01 8.72
N PRO A 86 -13.08 -0.56 7.46
CA PRO A 86 -12.93 -1.48 6.33
C PRO A 86 -11.75 -2.42 6.51
N LYS A 87 -11.99 -3.73 6.33
CA LYS A 87 -10.95 -4.76 6.41
C LYS A 87 -10.12 -4.82 5.13
N GLU A 88 -8.87 -5.24 5.28
CA GLU A 88 -7.97 -5.52 4.17
C GLU A 88 -8.56 -6.62 3.25
N LYS A 89 -8.53 -6.38 1.93
CA LYS A 89 -8.93 -7.35 0.91
C LYS A 89 -7.72 -7.69 0.07
N PHE A 90 -7.10 -8.84 0.34
CA PHE A 90 -6.06 -9.37 -0.55
C PHE A 90 -6.73 -9.88 -1.82
N GLU A 91 -6.63 -9.13 -2.92
CA GLU A 91 -7.05 -9.64 -4.23
C GLU A 91 -6.05 -10.73 -4.68
N VAL A 92 -6.42 -11.99 -4.42
CA VAL A 92 -5.69 -13.15 -4.95
C VAL A 92 -6.14 -13.36 -6.39
N SER A 93 -5.36 -12.87 -7.36
CA SER A 93 -5.55 -13.23 -8.76
C SER A 93 -5.10 -14.69 -8.96
N VAL A 94 -6.05 -15.62 -9.01
CA VAL A 94 -5.78 -17.01 -9.41
C VAL A 94 -5.57 -17.02 -10.92
N VAL A 95 -4.32 -17.11 -11.36
CA VAL A 95 -4.01 -17.44 -12.75
C VAL A 95 -4.17 -18.94 -12.89
N VAL A 96 -5.24 -19.37 -13.55
CA VAL A 96 -5.40 -20.77 -13.97
C VAL A 96 -4.46 -20.97 -15.16
N ILE A 97 -3.42 -21.79 -14.96
CA ILE A 97 -2.45 -22.23 -15.97
C ILE A 97 -2.91 -23.53 -16.62
#